data_AF-A0A1G0IEY5-F1
#
_entry.id   AF-A0A1G0IEY5-F1
#
_cell.length_a   1.000
_cell.length_b   1.000
_cell.length_c   1.000
_cell.angle_alpha   90.00
_cell.angle_beta   90.00
_cell.angle_gamma   90.00
#
_symmetry.space_group_name_H-M   'P 1'
#
loop_
_entity.id
_entity.type
_entity.pdbx_description
1 polymer ?
#
loop_
_entity_poly.entity_id
_entity_poly.type
_entity_poly.pdbx_seq_one_letter_code
_entity_poly.pdbx_strand_id
1 'polypeptide(L)'
;MFLPAKKLSLISALIFCGMHATTFANQVTLPKTALSDSWIKSTLQLQREIDLAAPMNEVTFLATHNSYNSKIYSIPEVRYLNPNQLISLYDQLEAGVRSIELDAHYTFTASGSQEILLCHGNAENKGCGLYDRPIEEGLAEIRDWLEKNPNEIVLLYIERMLSRHEPRLAHSLKTYLGDYIYKASNTRKPDGSLTTACISLPRTLTKNDVLNAGKQLLIITKGCSGPTYEEEDKYKEIWNDDVFAGTGDVPHYPFTLIDTLFENFTPYPDCGISTTFNIDPLHTSLWRVWDDRTIQSNPDKKHKPINPMDMPELLRCGINWPALDMLTPDDPRLAAAIWSWAPDYPRQEGGRCAIYKDSEGFQNIDCDQTIRAYACQDELSRAFKVVRMTGTWQEGERFCQFVAGSDWHFAAPINGAQMNAVKNAASERNVDTVWVNYAMNAEGKWRTNARD
;
A
#
# COMPACT_ATOMS: atom_id res chain seq x y z
N MET A 1 -29.15 21.84 -76.67
CA MET A 1 -27.69 21.60 -76.79
C MET A 1 -27.08 22.00 -75.47
N PHE A 2 -26.41 21.04 -74.83
CA PHE A 2 -26.13 20.98 -73.40
C PHE A 2 -25.02 21.95 -72.94
N LEU A 3 -25.20 22.54 -71.76
CA LEU A 3 -24.11 22.88 -70.86
C LEU A 3 -23.80 21.64 -70.00
N PRO A 4 -22.52 21.31 -69.81
CA PRO A 4 -22.07 21.04 -68.45
C PRO A 4 -20.65 21.53 -68.12
N ALA A 5 -20.43 21.54 -66.80
CA ALA A 5 -19.23 21.88 -66.05
C ALA A 5 -17.98 21.02 -66.34
N LYS A 6 -16.79 21.58 -66.12
CA LYS A 6 -15.86 21.23 -65.01
C LYS A 6 -14.43 21.81 -65.21
N LYS A 7 -13.91 22.37 -64.11
CA LYS A 7 -12.57 22.16 -63.50
C LYS A 7 -11.31 22.95 -63.96
N LEU A 8 -10.48 23.21 -62.92
CA LEU A 8 -9.05 23.62 -62.83
C LEU A 8 -8.76 25.10 -63.10
N SER A 9 -7.83 25.81 -62.43
CA SER A 9 -6.79 25.52 -61.44
C SER A 9 -6.08 26.85 -61.05
N LEU A 10 -5.64 26.96 -59.79
CA LEU A 10 -4.59 27.81 -59.17
C LEU A 10 -4.55 29.34 -59.44
N ILE A 11 -4.48 30.13 -58.35
CA ILE A 11 -3.33 31.00 -57.99
C ILE A 11 -3.55 31.65 -56.59
N SER A 12 -2.59 31.34 -55.71
CA SER A 12 -1.95 32.12 -54.63
C SER A 12 -2.67 33.27 -53.93
N ALA A 13 -2.77 33.14 -52.59
CA ALA A 13 -2.14 34.06 -51.63
C ALA A 13 -2.56 33.65 -50.20
N LEU A 14 -1.67 33.00 -49.45
CA LEU A 14 -1.81 32.96 -47.99
C LEU A 14 -0.44 33.17 -47.34
N ILE A 15 -0.45 34.23 -46.54
CA ILE A 15 0.60 34.90 -45.81
C ILE A 15 1.37 33.93 -44.91
N PHE A 16 2.69 33.98 -45.04
CA PHE A 16 3.64 33.48 -44.06
C PHE A 16 3.51 34.33 -42.79
N CYS A 17 2.98 33.76 -41.71
CA CYS A 17 3.25 34.25 -40.36
C CYS A 17 3.72 33.04 -39.55
N GLY A 18 5.04 32.90 -39.42
CA GLY A 18 5.65 31.83 -38.64
C GLY A 18 5.38 32.07 -37.16
N MET A 19 4.41 31.36 -36.59
CA MET A 19 4.35 31.14 -35.15
C MET A 19 5.25 29.95 -34.84
N HIS A 20 6.45 30.22 -34.35
CA HIS A 20 7.21 29.23 -33.59
C HIS A 20 6.38 28.92 -32.34
N ALA A 21 5.71 27.77 -32.32
CA ALA A 21 5.24 27.17 -31.09
C ALA A 21 6.47 26.77 -30.28
N THR A 22 6.94 27.67 -29.43
CA THR A 22 7.83 27.33 -28.33
C THR A 22 7.00 26.49 -27.36
N THR A 23 7.12 25.17 -27.49
CA THR A 23 6.70 24.26 -26.43
C THR A 23 7.61 24.54 -25.23
N PHE A 24 7.15 25.40 -24.33
CA PHE A 24 7.66 25.42 -22.97
C PHE A 24 7.20 24.10 -22.32
N ALA A 25 7.97 23.03 -22.56
CA ALA A 25 8.05 21.96 -21.60
C ALA A 25 8.61 22.60 -20.33
N ASN A 26 7.73 22.90 -19.38
CA ASN A 26 8.15 23.12 -18.01
C ASN A 26 8.84 21.83 -17.56
N GLN A 27 10.16 21.77 -17.74
CA GLN A 27 10.99 20.88 -16.95
C GLN A 27 10.80 21.36 -15.53
N VAL A 28 10.02 20.60 -14.76
CA VAL A 28 10.05 20.70 -13.31
C VAL A 28 11.46 20.29 -12.90
N THR A 29 12.35 21.27 -12.77
CA THR A 29 13.61 21.11 -12.06
C THR A 29 13.27 20.90 -10.60
N LEU A 30 13.30 19.64 -10.16
CA LEU A 30 13.25 19.27 -8.75
C LEU A 30 14.37 20.03 -8.00
N PRO A 31 14.07 20.75 -6.90
CA PRO A 31 15.10 21.35 -6.07
C PRO A 31 16.05 20.27 -5.56
N LYS A 32 17.35 20.53 -5.73
CA LYS A 32 18.43 19.60 -5.47
C LYS A 32 18.85 19.67 -3.99
N THR A 33 18.09 19.00 -3.14
CA THR A 33 18.62 18.22 -2.03
C THR A 33 17.90 16.88 -2.12
N ALA A 34 18.59 15.85 -2.62
CA ALA A 34 18.06 14.50 -2.50
C ALA A 34 17.73 14.28 -1.02
N LEU A 35 16.46 13.98 -0.72
CA LEU A 35 16.02 13.70 0.63
C LEU A 35 16.91 12.60 1.19
N SER A 36 17.41 12.78 2.42
CA SER A 36 18.27 11.75 3.00
C SER A 36 17.49 10.45 3.21
N ASP A 37 18.14 9.30 3.02
CA ASP A 37 17.53 7.99 3.27
C ASP A 37 17.00 7.89 4.71
N SER A 38 17.71 8.50 5.67
CA SER A 38 17.27 8.60 7.06
C SER A 38 15.96 9.36 7.22
N TRP A 39 15.76 10.45 6.47
CA TRP A 39 14.52 11.21 6.51
C TRP A 39 13.38 10.42 5.85
N ILE A 40 13.63 9.77 4.70
CA ILE A 40 12.61 8.96 4.00
C ILE A 40 12.11 7.84 4.92
N LYS A 41 13.03 7.08 5.52
CA LYS A 41 12.68 5.97 6.44
C LYS A 41 11.87 6.45 7.65
N SER A 42 12.34 7.52 8.30
CA SER A 42 11.67 8.10 9.47
C SER A 42 10.28 8.65 9.11
N THR A 43 10.15 9.27 7.95
CA THR A 43 8.89 9.85 7.49
C THR A 43 7.88 8.78 7.09
N LEU A 44 8.32 7.72 6.41
CA LEU A 44 7.47 6.57 6.14
C LEU A 44 7.01 5.91 7.44
N GLN A 45 7.85 5.86 8.48
CA GLN A 45 7.43 5.41 9.80
C GLN A 45 6.35 6.29 10.41
N LEU A 46 6.56 7.61 10.48
CA LEU A 46 5.55 8.54 10.98
C LEU A 46 4.23 8.44 10.19
N GLN A 47 4.31 8.24 8.87
CA GLN A 47 3.14 8.03 8.02
C GLN A 47 2.38 6.74 8.36
N ARG A 48 3.08 5.65 8.70
CA ARG A 48 2.44 4.42 9.20
C ARG A 48 1.86 4.59 10.60
N GLU A 49 2.45 5.44 11.42
CA GLU A 49 1.91 5.75 12.74
C GLU A 49 0.60 6.56 12.66
N ILE A 50 0.41 7.32 11.58
CA ILE A 50 -0.82 8.08 11.34
C ILE A 50 -2.05 7.18 11.18
N ASP A 51 -1.91 6.03 10.51
CA ASP A 51 -3.02 5.14 10.17
C ASP A 51 -3.21 3.97 11.16
N LEU A 52 -2.53 3.99 12.32
CA LEU A 52 -2.58 2.87 13.29
C LEU A 52 -4.00 2.53 13.78
N ALA A 53 -4.84 3.55 13.99
CA ALA A 53 -6.23 3.39 14.42
C ALA A 53 -7.22 3.33 13.24
N ALA A 54 -6.73 3.40 12.01
CA ALA A 54 -7.58 3.34 10.83
C ALA A 54 -8.10 1.92 10.58
N PRO A 55 -9.32 1.80 10.01
CA PRO A 55 -9.80 0.54 9.45
C PRO A 55 -8.81 -0.04 8.41
N MET A 56 -8.71 -1.36 8.32
CA MET A 56 -7.74 -2.06 7.46
C MET A 56 -7.88 -1.71 5.98
N ASN A 57 -9.09 -1.38 5.50
CA ASN A 57 -9.28 -0.93 4.12
C ASN A 57 -8.73 0.49 3.86
N GLU A 58 -8.44 1.27 4.90
CA GLU A 58 -7.95 2.65 4.77
C GLU A 58 -6.43 2.79 5.04
N VAL A 59 -5.78 1.76 5.59
CA VAL A 59 -4.34 1.76 5.85
C VAL A 59 -3.53 1.49 4.59
N THR A 60 -2.34 2.08 4.48
CA THR A 60 -1.44 1.81 3.34
C THR A 60 -0.38 0.77 3.70
N PHE A 61 -0.22 -0.23 2.83
CA PHE A 61 0.89 -1.17 2.79
C PHE A 61 1.69 -0.97 1.50
N LEU A 62 2.79 -0.22 1.58
CA LEU A 62 3.78 -0.26 0.50
C LEU A 62 4.34 -1.66 0.41
N ALA A 63 4.31 -2.24 -0.78
CA ALA A 63 4.57 -3.66 -1.01
C ALA A 63 5.62 -3.89 -2.07
N THR A 64 6.04 -5.14 -2.18
CA THR A 64 6.86 -5.66 -3.28
C THR A 64 6.17 -6.86 -3.90
N HIS A 65 6.30 -7.00 -5.21
CA HIS A 65 5.75 -8.14 -5.95
C HIS A 65 6.80 -9.25 -6.01
N ASN A 66 6.41 -10.48 -5.70
CA ASN A 66 7.27 -11.67 -5.63
C ASN A 66 8.55 -11.41 -4.84
N SER A 67 8.40 -10.89 -3.62
CA SER A 67 9.47 -10.36 -2.77
C SER A 67 10.67 -11.32 -2.61
N TYR A 68 10.40 -12.62 -2.58
CA TYR A 68 11.41 -13.67 -2.45
C TYR A 68 12.28 -13.86 -3.70
N ASN A 69 11.77 -13.55 -4.90
CA ASN A 69 12.47 -13.74 -6.16
C ASN A 69 13.49 -12.61 -6.35
N SER A 70 14.55 -12.65 -5.54
CA SER A 70 15.53 -11.56 -5.43
C SER A 70 16.90 -11.94 -5.95
N LYS A 71 17.59 -10.96 -6.54
CA LYS A 71 18.92 -11.09 -7.10
C LYS A 71 19.94 -11.58 -6.07
N ILE A 72 19.81 -11.14 -4.82
CA ILE A 72 20.73 -11.51 -3.73
C ILE A 72 20.72 -13.01 -3.42
N TYR A 73 19.61 -13.68 -3.74
CA TYR A 73 19.45 -15.12 -3.56
C TYR A 73 19.80 -15.92 -4.81
N SER A 74 20.11 -15.26 -5.93
CA SER A 74 20.35 -15.94 -7.22
C SER A 74 21.62 -16.78 -7.17
N ILE A 75 21.56 -17.95 -7.81
CA ILE A 75 22.73 -18.77 -8.12
C ILE A 75 22.90 -18.68 -9.63
N PRO A 76 24.09 -18.33 -10.15
CA PRO A 76 24.32 -18.22 -11.58
C PRO A 76 23.77 -19.44 -12.32
N GLU A 77 22.97 -19.18 -13.37
CA GLU A 77 22.39 -20.19 -14.29
C GLU A 77 21.39 -21.18 -13.67
N VAL A 78 21.16 -21.15 -12.34
CA VAL A 78 20.43 -22.20 -11.64
C VAL A 78 19.23 -21.71 -10.82
N ARG A 79 19.29 -20.51 -10.22
CA ARG A 79 18.24 -20.01 -9.31
C ARG A 79 17.97 -18.53 -9.56
N TYR A 80 16.70 -18.14 -9.64
CA TYR A 80 16.23 -16.76 -9.79
C TYR A 80 16.96 -15.99 -10.91
N LEU A 81 16.92 -16.56 -12.11
CA LEU A 81 17.59 -15.98 -13.30
C LEU A 81 16.97 -14.66 -13.75
N ASN A 82 15.70 -14.47 -13.42
CA ASN A 82 14.96 -13.26 -13.68
C ASN A 82 14.30 -12.76 -12.39
N PRO A 83 15.09 -12.10 -11.52
CA PRO A 83 14.60 -11.72 -10.21
C PRO A 83 13.64 -10.51 -10.32
N ASN A 84 12.55 -10.56 -9.56
CA ASN A 84 11.66 -9.42 -9.33
C ASN A 84 12.33 -8.35 -8.45
N GLN A 85 13.19 -8.75 -7.51
CA GLN A 85 13.79 -7.82 -6.53
C GLN A 85 15.32 -7.81 -6.58
N LEU A 86 15.93 -6.74 -6.08
CA LEU A 86 17.40 -6.60 -6.05
C LEU A 86 18.00 -6.82 -4.65
N ILE A 87 17.19 -6.67 -3.62
CA ILE A 87 17.59 -6.72 -2.20
C ILE A 87 16.81 -7.81 -1.45
N SER A 88 17.31 -8.19 -0.27
CA SER A 88 16.75 -9.29 0.52
C SER A 88 15.36 -8.95 1.09
N LEU A 89 14.60 -9.93 1.58
CA LEU A 89 13.32 -9.71 2.27
C LEU A 89 13.51 -8.80 3.49
N TYR A 90 14.58 -9.03 4.26
CA TYR A 90 14.98 -8.18 5.37
C TYR A 90 15.23 -6.74 4.90
N ASP A 91 16.01 -6.56 3.84
CA ASP A 91 16.36 -5.23 3.32
C ASP A 91 15.15 -4.51 2.69
N GLN A 92 14.19 -5.24 2.11
CA GLN A 92 12.92 -4.67 1.65
C GLN A 92 12.13 -4.07 2.83
N LEU A 93 12.03 -4.80 3.95
CA LEU A 93 11.39 -4.31 5.17
C LEU A 93 12.17 -3.13 5.80
N GLU A 94 13.50 -3.18 5.81
CA GLU A 94 14.36 -2.07 6.24
C GLU A 94 14.25 -0.82 5.36
N ALA A 95 13.93 -0.97 4.08
CA ALA A 95 13.72 0.15 3.16
C ALA A 95 12.40 0.90 3.46
N GLY A 96 11.43 0.24 4.09
CA GLY A 96 10.16 0.84 4.50
C GLY A 96 8.91 0.18 3.91
N VAL A 97 9.08 -0.86 3.10
CA VAL A 97 7.99 -1.75 2.67
C VAL A 97 7.40 -2.47 3.88
N ARG A 98 6.08 -2.67 3.90
CA ARG A 98 5.34 -3.37 4.97
C ARG A 98 4.41 -4.46 4.46
N SER A 99 4.52 -4.81 3.19
CA SER A 99 3.94 -6.04 2.67
C SER A 99 4.92 -6.73 1.74
N ILE A 100 5.05 -8.03 1.95
CA ILE A 100 5.93 -8.91 1.19
C ILE A 100 5.14 -10.11 0.71
N GLU A 101 5.57 -10.65 -0.42
CA GLU A 101 4.90 -11.71 -1.15
C GLU A 101 5.81 -12.93 -1.29
N LEU A 102 5.26 -14.10 -0.95
CA LEU A 102 5.92 -15.39 -1.06
C LEU A 102 5.07 -16.33 -1.94
N ASP A 103 5.63 -16.81 -3.04
CA ASP A 103 4.98 -17.82 -3.89
C ASP A 103 5.42 -19.19 -3.41
N ALA A 104 4.53 -19.88 -2.71
CA ALA A 104 4.79 -21.16 -2.07
C ALA A 104 4.36 -22.31 -2.99
N HIS A 105 5.33 -23.04 -3.55
CA HIS A 105 5.10 -24.19 -4.42
C HIS A 105 5.50 -25.48 -3.73
N TYR A 106 4.61 -26.46 -3.69
CA TYR A 106 4.97 -27.83 -3.32
C TYR A 106 5.55 -28.55 -4.55
N THR A 107 6.88 -28.66 -4.61
CA THR A 107 7.60 -29.10 -5.82
C THR A 107 8.89 -29.85 -5.47
N PHE A 108 9.53 -30.43 -6.50
CA PHE A 108 10.74 -31.23 -6.34
C PHE A 108 11.99 -30.39 -6.09
N THR A 109 12.83 -30.86 -5.19
CA THR A 109 14.18 -30.36 -4.97
C THR A 109 15.21 -31.16 -5.77
N ALA A 110 16.45 -30.69 -5.82
CA ALA A 110 17.58 -31.39 -6.44
C ALA A 110 17.85 -32.79 -5.83
N SER A 111 17.37 -33.05 -4.60
CA SER A 111 17.47 -34.36 -3.96
C SER A 111 16.40 -35.36 -4.44
N GLY A 112 15.40 -34.90 -5.18
CA GLY A 112 14.23 -35.68 -5.59
C GLY A 112 13.11 -35.74 -4.54
N SER A 113 13.26 -35.11 -3.37
CA SER A 113 12.17 -34.90 -2.40
C SER A 113 11.21 -33.81 -2.89
N GLN A 114 9.95 -33.86 -2.45
CA GLN A 114 9.03 -32.73 -2.58
C GLN A 114 9.01 -31.90 -1.28
N GLU A 115 9.21 -30.60 -1.45
CA GLU A 115 9.27 -29.59 -0.38
C GLU A 115 8.51 -28.34 -0.81
N ILE A 116 8.31 -27.41 0.13
CA ILE A 116 7.67 -26.12 -0.17
C ILE A 116 8.78 -25.12 -0.50
N LEU A 117 8.88 -24.76 -1.77
CA LEU A 117 9.88 -23.83 -2.28
C LEU A 117 9.26 -22.48 -2.61
N LEU A 118 10.08 -21.44 -2.51
CA LEU A 118 9.81 -20.08 -2.98
C LEU A 118 10.11 -20.01 -4.47
N CYS A 119 9.08 -20.18 -5.29
CA CYS A 119 9.21 -20.45 -6.73
C CYS A 119 8.40 -19.47 -7.57
N HIS A 120 9.05 -18.88 -8.57
CA HIS A 120 8.40 -18.00 -9.56
C HIS A 120 7.84 -18.83 -10.72
N GLY A 121 6.90 -19.71 -10.41
CA GLY A 121 6.35 -20.70 -11.34
C GLY A 121 4.85 -20.55 -11.51
N ASN A 122 4.32 -21.20 -12.55
CA ASN A 122 2.87 -21.27 -12.73
C ASN A 122 2.22 -22.35 -11.85
N ALA A 123 0.89 -22.45 -11.89
CA ALA A 123 0.12 -23.42 -11.09
C ALA A 123 0.49 -24.90 -11.33
N GLU A 124 1.15 -25.24 -12.45
CA GLU A 124 1.67 -26.59 -12.72
C GLU A 124 3.16 -26.76 -12.32
N ASN A 125 3.69 -25.85 -11.49
CA ASN A 125 5.09 -25.78 -11.08
C ASN A 125 6.08 -25.55 -12.24
N LYS A 126 5.61 -25.16 -13.43
CA LYS A 126 6.51 -24.82 -14.54
C LYS A 126 7.17 -23.49 -14.24
N GLY A 127 8.50 -23.48 -14.23
CA GLY A 127 9.29 -22.33 -13.82
C GLY A 127 9.96 -22.51 -12.46
N CYS A 128 9.56 -23.51 -11.66
CA CYS A 128 10.27 -23.83 -10.43
C CYS A 128 11.63 -24.47 -10.72
N GLY A 129 12.66 -23.93 -10.10
CA GLY A 129 14.00 -24.50 -10.08
C GLY A 129 14.12 -25.56 -9.00
N LEU A 130 14.83 -26.66 -9.29
CA LEU A 130 15.17 -27.71 -8.31
C LEU A 130 16.01 -27.20 -7.14
N TYR A 131 16.61 -26.02 -7.31
CA TYR A 131 17.41 -25.36 -6.31
C TYR A 131 16.72 -24.13 -5.77
N ASP A 132 15.45 -23.84 -6.04
CA ASP A 132 14.77 -22.68 -5.44
C ASP A 132 14.84 -22.72 -3.91
N ARG A 133 14.75 -21.56 -3.25
CA ARG A 133 14.90 -21.50 -1.80
C ARG A 133 13.75 -22.25 -1.11
N PRO A 134 14.03 -23.06 -0.08
CA PRO A 134 13.00 -23.53 0.83
C PRO A 134 12.27 -22.35 1.47
N ILE A 135 10.95 -22.48 1.68
CA ILE A 135 10.13 -21.43 2.29
C ILE A 135 10.62 -21.06 3.68
N GLU A 136 11.15 -22.02 4.44
CA GLU A 136 11.68 -21.85 5.77
C GLU A 136 12.79 -20.79 5.83
N GLU A 137 13.62 -20.67 4.79
CA GLU A 137 14.65 -19.63 4.73
C GLU A 137 14.04 -18.22 4.64
N GLY A 138 12.96 -18.07 3.87
CA GLY A 138 12.22 -16.81 3.78
C GLY A 138 11.51 -16.46 5.09
N LEU A 139 10.87 -17.45 5.72
CA LEU A 139 10.19 -17.26 7.00
C LEU A 139 11.17 -16.90 8.13
N ALA A 140 12.36 -17.52 8.15
CA ALA A 140 13.42 -17.18 9.10
C ALA A 140 13.89 -15.74 8.95
N GLU A 141 14.08 -15.28 7.72
CA GLU A 141 14.52 -13.90 7.46
C GLU A 141 13.47 -12.85 7.88
N ILE A 142 12.18 -13.16 7.68
CA ILE A 142 11.07 -12.32 8.16
C ILE A 142 11.05 -12.28 9.68
N ARG A 143 11.22 -13.43 10.36
CA ARG A 143 11.30 -13.52 11.83
C ARG A 143 12.41 -12.61 12.36
N ASP A 144 13.62 -12.74 11.82
CA ASP A 144 14.80 -12.00 12.27
C ASP A 144 14.59 -10.47 12.15
N TRP A 145 13.78 -10.02 11.18
CA TRP A 145 13.38 -8.62 11.07
C TRP A 145 12.33 -8.24 12.12
N LEU A 146 11.28 -9.03 12.29
CA LEU A 146 10.20 -8.78 13.26
C LEU A 146 10.71 -8.71 14.70
N GLU A 147 11.68 -9.57 15.06
CA GLU A 147 12.35 -9.57 16.37
C GLU A 147 12.97 -8.21 16.73
N LYS A 148 13.51 -7.51 15.73
CA LYS A 148 14.17 -6.22 15.92
C LYS A 148 13.22 -5.02 15.81
N ASN A 149 11.99 -5.25 15.35
CA ASN A 149 11.03 -4.21 15.01
C ASN A 149 9.66 -4.43 15.69
N PRO A 150 9.58 -4.52 17.03
CA PRO A 150 8.40 -4.98 17.76
C PRO A 150 7.13 -4.12 17.58
N ASN A 151 7.27 -2.88 17.11
CA ASN A 151 6.15 -1.95 16.91
C ASN A 151 5.71 -1.85 15.45
N GLU A 152 6.28 -2.65 14.56
CA GLU A 152 5.96 -2.64 13.14
C GLU A 152 5.02 -3.77 12.77
N ILE A 153 4.19 -3.53 11.75
CA ILE A 153 3.24 -4.52 11.24
C ILE A 153 3.56 -4.85 9.80
N VAL A 154 3.58 -6.14 9.51
CA VAL A 154 3.83 -6.70 8.18
C VAL A 154 2.59 -7.44 7.69
N LEU A 155 2.23 -7.20 6.44
CA LEU A 155 1.23 -7.99 5.71
C LEU A 155 1.95 -8.97 4.78
N LEU A 156 2.00 -10.23 5.16
CA LEU A 156 2.54 -11.30 4.34
C LEU A 156 1.47 -11.83 3.39
N TYR A 157 1.66 -11.64 2.09
CA TYR A 157 0.84 -12.27 1.07
C TYR A 157 1.49 -13.59 0.63
N ILE A 158 0.71 -14.67 0.64
CA ILE A 158 1.15 -15.98 0.17
C ILE A 158 0.32 -16.34 -1.05
N GLU A 159 0.97 -16.37 -2.22
CA GLU A 159 0.43 -17.06 -3.38
C GLU A 159 0.79 -18.55 -3.24
N ARG A 160 -0.19 -19.45 -3.38
CA ARG A 160 -0.01 -20.86 -2.98
C ARG A 160 -0.32 -21.82 -4.11
N MET A 161 0.66 -22.66 -4.42
CA MET A 161 0.58 -23.82 -5.30
C MET A 161 1.01 -25.07 -4.53
N LEU A 162 0.31 -25.35 -3.44
CA LEU A 162 0.71 -26.32 -2.42
C LEU A 162 0.18 -27.74 -2.64
N SER A 163 -0.62 -27.98 -3.68
CA SER A 163 -1.23 -29.28 -3.96
C SER A 163 -1.84 -29.95 -2.72
N ARG A 164 -2.62 -29.18 -1.93
CA ARG A 164 -3.27 -29.61 -0.68
C ARG A 164 -2.36 -29.83 0.55
N HIS A 165 -1.08 -29.43 0.50
CA HIS A 165 -0.12 -29.54 1.61
C HIS A 165 -0.10 -28.29 2.52
N GLU A 166 -1.19 -27.53 2.60
CA GLU A 166 -1.31 -26.35 3.47
C GLU A 166 -0.96 -26.61 4.95
N PRO A 167 -1.32 -27.77 5.58
CA PRO A 167 -0.93 -28.05 6.97
C PRO A 167 0.59 -28.03 7.19
N ARG A 168 1.39 -28.45 6.19
CA ARG A 168 2.85 -28.38 6.25
C ARG A 168 3.35 -26.94 6.26
N LEU A 169 2.76 -26.07 5.44
CA LEU A 169 3.11 -24.66 5.48
C LEU A 169 2.66 -24.01 6.80
N ALA A 170 1.47 -24.32 7.27
CA ALA A 170 0.97 -23.85 8.56
C ALA A 170 1.90 -24.26 9.72
N HIS A 171 2.42 -25.49 9.69
CA HIS A 171 3.44 -25.94 10.64
C HIS A 171 4.73 -25.11 10.57
N SER A 172 5.20 -24.79 9.37
CA SER A 172 6.39 -23.96 9.15
C SER A 172 6.14 -22.51 9.63
N LEU A 173 4.99 -21.92 9.29
CA LEU A 173 4.57 -20.61 9.77
C LEU A 173 4.53 -20.55 11.30
N LYS A 174 3.95 -21.54 11.94
CA LYS A 174 3.93 -21.64 13.41
C LYS A 174 5.35 -21.73 13.99
N THR A 175 6.22 -22.51 13.37
CA THR A 175 7.61 -22.73 13.84
C THR A 175 8.45 -21.47 13.77
N TYR A 176 8.35 -20.71 12.67
CA TYR A 176 9.20 -19.54 12.45
C TYR A 176 8.56 -18.22 12.88
N LEU A 177 7.23 -18.10 12.77
CA LEU A 177 6.52 -16.83 12.89
C LEU A 177 5.36 -16.86 13.89
N GLY A 178 5.08 -18.00 14.56
CA GLY A 178 3.90 -18.21 15.39
C GLY A 178 3.67 -17.14 16.47
N ASP A 179 4.74 -16.62 17.06
CA ASP A 179 4.66 -15.58 18.10
C ASP A 179 4.22 -14.23 17.54
N TYR A 180 4.44 -13.97 16.25
CA TYR A 180 4.12 -12.70 15.58
C TYR A 180 2.76 -12.70 14.88
N ILE A 181 2.22 -13.88 14.54
CA ILE A 181 1.00 -14.01 13.73
C ILE A 181 -0.23 -13.56 14.53
N TYR A 182 -0.92 -12.55 14.00
CA TYR A 182 -2.30 -12.27 14.33
C TYR A 182 -3.20 -13.19 13.50
N LYS A 183 -3.74 -14.20 14.17
CA LYS A 183 -4.45 -15.32 13.56
C LYS A 183 -5.82 -14.90 13.03
N ALA A 184 -6.20 -15.41 11.86
CA ALA A 184 -7.54 -15.24 11.31
C ALA A 184 -8.62 -15.81 12.26
N SER A 185 -8.34 -16.94 12.91
CA SER A 185 -9.24 -17.53 13.92
C SER A 185 -9.68 -16.54 15.02
N ASN A 186 -8.87 -15.52 15.35
CA ASN A 186 -9.22 -14.48 16.34
C ASN A 186 -10.43 -13.62 15.92
N THR A 187 -10.74 -13.54 14.63
CA THR A 187 -11.83 -12.70 14.11
C THR A 187 -13.02 -13.52 13.60
N ARG A 188 -13.03 -14.84 13.82
CA ARG A 188 -14.20 -15.67 13.50
C ARG A 188 -15.36 -15.34 14.44
N LYS A 189 -16.57 -15.23 13.88
CA LYS A 189 -17.76 -15.01 14.69
C LYS A 189 -18.09 -16.29 15.48
N PRO A 190 -18.50 -16.19 16.75
CA PRO A 190 -18.89 -17.34 17.57
C PRO A 190 -20.31 -17.86 17.23
N ASP A 191 -20.73 -17.73 15.96
CA ASP A 191 -22.11 -17.93 15.51
C ASP A 191 -22.41 -19.35 15.00
N GLY A 192 -21.51 -20.30 15.23
CA GLY A 192 -21.65 -21.68 14.79
C GLY A 192 -21.15 -21.96 13.37
N SER A 193 -20.47 -20.99 12.74
CA SER A 193 -19.62 -21.26 11.58
C SER A 193 -18.59 -22.36 11.91
N LEU A 194 -18.24 -23.18 10.90
CA LEU A 194 -17.26 -24.26 11.08
C LEU A 194 -15.98 -23.68 11.69
N THR A 195 -15.44 -24.34 12.71
CA THR A 195 -14.23 -23.92 13.44
C THR A 195 -12.97 -23.83 12.57
N THR A 196 -13.07 -24.20 11.29
CA THR A 196 -12.01 -24.17 10.27
C THR A 196 -12.39 -23.36 9.04
N ALA A 197 -13.49 -22.59 9.08
CA ALA A 197 -13.94 -21.80 7.95
C ALA A 197 -12.92 -20.70 7.60
N CYS A 198 -12.73 -20.50 6.31
CA CYS A 198 -12.03 -19.33 5.79
C CYS A 198 -12.77 -18.05 6.16
N ILE A 199 -12.00 -16.99 6.40
CA ILE A 199 -12.51 -15.64 6.59
C ILE A 199 -11.61 -14.67 5.83
N SER A 200 -12.18 -13.59 5.29
CA SER A 200 -11.40 -12.46 4.79
C SER A 200 -10.84 -11.61 5.93
N LEU A 201 -9.80 -10.85 5.63
CA LEU A 201 -9.28 -9.81 6.51
C LEU A 201 -10.40 -8.78 6.78
N PRO A 202 -10.91 -8.64 8.02
CA PRO A 202 -12.04 -7.77 8.28
C PRO A 202 -11.68 -6.30 8.05
N ARG A 203 -12.55 -5.55 7.37
CA ARG A 203 -12.28 -4.12 7.13
C ARG A 203 -12.16 -3.32 8.43
N THR A 204 -12.83 -3.75 9.50
CA THR A 204 -12.86 -3.05 10.79
C THR A 204 -11.64 -3.32 11.66
N LEU A 205 -10.80 -4.31 11.32
CA LEU A 205 -9.56 -4.56 12.05
C LEU A 205 -8.62 -3.37 11.89
N THR A 206 -7.94 -2.97 12.95
CA THR A 206 -6.94 -1.89 12.89
C THR A 206 -5.54 -2.44 13.14
N LYS A 207 -4.51 -1.68 12.74
CA LYS A 207 -3.12 -1.98 13.10
C LYS A 207 -2.94 -1.96 14.63
N ASN A 208 -3.63 -1.08 15.34
CA ASN A 208 -3.63 -1.05 16.81
C ASN A 208 -4.19 -2.34 17.43
N ASP A 209 -5.24 -2.94 16.88
CA ASP A 209 -5.78 -4.20 17.41
C ASP A 209 -4.74 -5.32 17.35
N VAL A 210 -3.97 -5.37 16.25
CA VAL A 210 -2.88 -6.33 16.04
C VAL A 210 -1.75 -6.10 17.05
N LEU A 211 -1.28 -4.85 17.21
CA LEU A 211 -0.22 -4.51 18.17
C LEU A 211 -0.66 -4.71 19.63
N ASN A 212 -1.91 -4.38 19.97
CA ASN A 212 -2.47 -4.57 21.31
C ASN A 212 -2.60 -6.06 21.67
N ALA A 213 -2.75 -6.94 20.67
CA ALA A 213 -2.66 -8.39 20.85
C ALA A 213 -1.22 -8.91 20.99
N GLY A 214 -0.21 -8.02 20.96
CA GLY A 214 1.20 -8.37 20.98
C GLY A 214 1.68 -9.03 19.68
N LYS A 215 1.01 -8.75 18.56
CA LYS A 215 1.27 -9.35 17.25
C LYS A 215 1.77 -8.31 16.27
N GLN A 216 2.43 -8.78 15.22
CA GLN A 216 3.09 -7.94 14.20
C GLN A 216 2.82 -8.42 12.77
N LEU A 217 2.27 -9.60 12.57
CA LEU A 217 2.15 -10.22 11.25
C LEU A 217 0.71 -10.61 10.94
N LEU A 218 0.19 -10.12 9.82
CA LEU A 218 -1.06 -10.62 9.21
C LEU A 218 -0.68 -11.43 7.97
N ILE A 219 -1.36 -12.56 7.75
CA ILE A 219 -1.12 -13.40 6.57
C ILE A 219 -2.39 -13.45 5.73
N ILE A 220 -2.26 -13.15 4.43
CA ILE A 220 -3.36 -13.20 3.48
C ILE A 220 -3.04 -14.13 2.31
N THR A 221 -4.06 -14.78 1.75
CA THR A 221 -3.98 -15.60 0.53
C THR A 221 -5.15 -15.26 -0.38
N LYS A 222 -4.97 -15.46 -1.69
CA LYS A 222 -6.09 -15.45 -2.63
C LYS A 222 -6.89 -16.75 -2.52
N GLY A 223 -8.21 -16.63 -2.40
CA GLY A 223 -9.12 -17.77 -2.35
C GLY A 223 -9.04 -18.60 -1.06
N CYS A 224 -10.08 -19.39 -0.83
CA CYS A 224 -10.19 -20.27 0.32
C CYS A 224 -9.64 -21.67 0.00
N SER A 225 -9.09 -22.37 1.01
CA SER A 225 -8.74 -23.77 0.90
C SER A 225 -9.92 -24.67 1.30
N GLY A 226 -10.10 -25.78 0.57
CA GLY A 226 -11.16 -26.76 0.81
C GLY A 226 -10.94 -27.59 2.09
N PRO A 227 -11.93 -28.39 2.53
CA PRO A 227 -11.92 -29.04 3.84
C PRO A 227 -11.00 -30.26 3.95
N THR A 228 -10.22 -30.57 2.91
CA THR A 228 -9.43 -31.80 2.83
C THR A 228 -7.99 -31.46 2.47
N TYR A 229 -7.04 -31.88 3.30
CA TYR A 229 -5.61 -31.68 3.06
C TYR A 229 -4.85 -33.00 2.93
N GLU A 230 -3.61 -32.91 2.44
CA GLU A 230 -2.61 -33.98 2.53
C GLU A 230 -1.80 -33.80 3.83
N GLU A 231 -1.13 -34.87 4.28
CA GLU A 231 -0.28 -34.87 5.49
C GLU A 231 -0.98 -34.46 6.80
N GLU A 232 -2.31 -34.58 6.90
CA GLU A 232 -3.08 -34.26 8.13
C GLU A 232 -2.75 -35.19 9.30
N ASP A 233 -2.21 -36.38 9.04
CA ASP A 233 -1.71 -37.29 10.06
C ASP A 233 -0.39 -36.78 10.68
N LYS A 234 0.41 -36.05 9.90
CA LYS A 234 1.74 -35.53 10.24
C LYS A 234 1.73 -34.12 10.81
N TYR A 235 0.91 -33.22 10.25
CA TYR A 235 0.78 -31.83 10.70
C TYR A 235 -0.65 -31.57 11.17
N LYS A 236 -0.79 -30.97 12.36
CA LYS A 236 -2.09 -30.75 13.01
C LYS A 236 -2.56 -29.30 12.92
N GLU A 237 -1.72 -28.43 12.39
CA GLU A 237 -2.00 -27.03 12.18
C GLU A 237 -3.10 -26.84 11.13
N ILE A 238 -4.06 -25.97 11.44
CA ILE A 238 -5.19 -25.66 10.58
C ILE A 238 -4.85 -24.39 9.81
N TRP A 239 -4.58 -24.50 8.50
CA TRP A 239 -4.22 -23.38 7.65
C TRP A 239 -5.12 -22.15 7.80
N ASN A 240 -6.43 -22.37 7.79
CA ASN A 240 -7.43 -21.31 7.88
C ASN A 240 -7.44 -20.61 9.25
N ASP A 241 -6.79 -21.14 10.29
CA ASP A 241 -6.68 -20.48 11.59
C ASP A 241 -5.69 -19.33 11.57
N ASP A 242 -4.62 -19.46 10.78
CA ASP A 242 -3.52 -18.50 10.75
C ASP A 242 -3.67 -17.49 9.59
N VAL A 243 -4.35 -17.87 8.51
CA VAL A 243 -4.37 -17.12 7.25
C VAL A 243 -5.77 -16.61 6.90
N PHE A 244 -5.86 -15.33 6.54
CA PHE A 244 -7.07 -14.75 5.96
C PHE A 244 -7.14 -15.06 4.46
N ALA A 245 -8.28 -15.55 4.00
CA ALA A 245 -8.53 -15.79 2.59
C ALA A 245 -9.19 -14.53 2.01
N GLY A 246 -8.46 -13.65 1.33
CA GLY A 246 -8.98 -12.40 0.78
C GLY A 246 -8.92 -11.18 1.72
N THR A 247 -9.32 -10.03 1.19
CA THR A 247 -9.16 -8.71 1.84
C THR A 247 -10.50 -7.97 1.86
N GLY A 248 -11.16 -7.85 3.01
CA GLY A 248 -12.38 -7.04 3.16
C GLY A 248 -13.72 -7.77 2.98
N ASP A 249 -14.79 -6.98 2.79
CA ASP A 249 -16.19 -7.42 2.94
C ASP A 249 -16.96 -7.52 1.59
N VAL A 250 -16.24 -7.77 0.49
CA VAL A 250 -16.82 -7.71 -0.88
C VAL A 250 -17.92 -8.78 -1.06
N PRO A 251 -19.12 -8.41 -1.59
CA PRO A 251 -20.28 -9.31 -1.65
C PRO A 251 -20.15 -10.56 -2.55
N HIS A 252 -19.19 -10.59 -3.49
CA HIS A 252 -19.05 -11.69 -4.44
C HIS A 252 -17.87 -12.59 -4.07
N TYR A 253 -18.20 -13.75 -3.47
CA TYR A 253 -17.29 -14.70 -2.82
C TYR A 253 -16.43 -14.02 -1.75
N PRO A 254 -16.67 -14.28 -0.44
CA PRO A 254 -16.03 -13.53 0.64
C PRO A 254 -14.52 -13.79 0.80
N PHE A 255 -13.80 -14.22 -0.25
CA PHE A 255 -12.36 -14.53 -0.23
C PHE A 255 -11.62 -14.02 -1.48
N THR A 256 -12.15 -12.99 -2.14
CA THR A 256 -11.54 -12.34 -3.31
C THR A 256 -10.48 -11.33 -2.87
N LEU A 257 -9.34 -11.34 -3.55
CA LEU A 257 -8.32 -10.30 -3.46
C LEU A 257 -8.52 -9.38 -4.66
N ILE A 258 -8.62 -8.07 -4.43
CA ILE A 258 -8.78 -7.09 -5.51
C ILE A 258 -7.39 -6.66 -5.98
N ASP A 259 -6.90 -7.30 -7.03
CA ASP A 259 -5.59 -7.02 -7.63
C ASP A 259 -5.64 -6.71 -9.12
N THR A 260 -4.69 -5.89 -9.57
CA THR A 260 -4.47 -5.64 -10.99
C THR A 260 -3.04 -5.26 -11.32
N LEU A 261 -2.63 -5.56 -12.55
CA LEU A 261 -1.43 -5.00 -13.15
C LEU A 261 -1.56 -3.48 -13.28
N PHE A 262 -0.48 -2.76 -13.03
CA PHE A 262 -0.42 -1.30 -13.13
C PHE A 262 -0.82 -0.78 -14.51
N GLU A 263 -0.56 -1.52 -15.59
CA GLU A 263 -0.96 -1.11 -16.94
C GLU A 263 -2.49 -1.04 -17.15
N ASN A 264 -3.27 -1.70 -16.30
CA ASN A 264 -4.73 -1.67 -16.33
C ASN A 264 -5.34 -0.60 -15.41
N PHE A 265 -4.52 0.08 -14.60
CA PHE A 265 -4.99 1.09 -13.68
C PHE A 265 -5.36 2.39 -14.42
N THR A 266 -6.56 2.91 -14.15
CA THR A 266 -7.02 4.21 -14.64
C THR A 266 -6.74 5.29 -13.59
N PRO A 267 -6.09 6.41 -13.93
CA PRO A 267 -5.85 7.50 -12.97
C PRO A 267 -7.14 8.24 -12.58
N TYR A 268 -7.02 9.18 -11.65
CA TYR A 268 -8.09 10.08 -11.22
C TYR A 268 -8.71 10.84 -12.42
N PRO A 269 -10.01 11.19 -12.39
CA PRO A 269 -10.93 11.06 -11.25
C PRO A 269 -11.57 9.68 -11.07
N ASP A 270 -11.44 8.78 -12.05
CA ASP A 270 -12.06 7.46 -11.97
C ASP A 270 -11.34 6.54 -10.97
N CYS A 271 -10.00 6.63 -10.90
CA CYS A 271 -9.20 5.82 -9.98
C CYS A 271 -9.42 4.31 -10.12
N GLY A 272 -9.82 3.84 -11.31
CA GLY A 272 -10.08 2.44 -11.60
C GLY A 272 -11.43 1.93 -11.10
N ILE A 273 -12.29 2.78 -10.51
CA ILE A 273 -13.59 2.37 -9.96
C ILE A 273 -14.51 1.83 -11.06
N SER A 274 -14.57 2.45 -12.24
CA SER A 274 -15.41 1.95 -13.33
C SER A 274 -14.86 0.72 -14.05
N THR A 275 -13.58 0.39 -13.82
CA THR A 275 -12.86 -0.68 -14.51
C THR A 275 -12.47 -1.80 -13.55
N THR A 276 -11.31 -1.68 -12.90
CA THR A 276 -10.71 -2.72 -12.05
C THR A 276 -11.47 -2.92 -10.74
N PHE A 277 -11.93 -1.85 -10.12
CA PHE A 277 -12.47 -1.86 -8.75
C PHE A 277 -14.01 -1.78 -8.73
N ASN A 278 -14.66 -2.08 -9.85
CA ASN A 278 -16.11 -1.98 -10.03
C ASN A 278 -16.93 -2.90 -9.11
N ILE A 279 -16.32 -3.98 -8.61
CA ILE A 279 -16.93 -4.90 -7.65
C ILE A 279 -16.85 -4.41 -6.20
N ASP A 280 -16.04 -3.38 -5.92
CA ASP A 280 -15.88 -2.77 -4.60
C ASP A 280 -15.85 -1.24 -4.70
N PRO A 281 -16.88 -0.59 -5.25
CA PRO A 281 -16.85 0.86 -5.50
C PRO A 281 -16.80 1.71 -4.23
N LEU A 282 -17.02 1.09 -3.06
CA LEU A 282 -16.97 1.74 -1.75
C LEU A 282 -15.64 1.53 -1.02
N HIS A 283 -14.67 0.88 -1.65
CA HIS A 283 -13.33 0.65 -1.08
C HIS A 283 -13.40 -0.02 0.29
N THR A 284 -14.04 -1.20 0.33
CA THR A 284 -14.21 -2.01 1.56
C THR A 284 -13.13 -3.09 1.71
N SER A 285 -12.14 -3.10 0.81
CA SER A 285 -11.06 -4.09 0.71
C SER A 285 -9.68 -3.44 0.60
N LEU A 286 -8.62 -4.27 0.56
CA LEU A 286 -7.32 -3.82 0.09
C LEU A 286 -7.27 -3.91 -1.45
N TRP A 287 -6.90 -2.81 -2.11
CA TRP A 287 -6.70 -2.74 -3.56
C TRP A 287 -5.21 -2.82 -3.88
N ARG A 288 -4.81 -3.95 -4.46
CA ARG A 288 -3.44 -4.20 -4.88
C ARG A 288 -3.22 -3.76 -6.32
N VAL A 289 -2.22 -2.92 -6.54
CA VAL A 289 -1.74 -2.57 -7.89
C VAL A 289 -0.28 -2.92 -7.98
N TRP A 290 0.10 -3.76 -8.94
CA TRP A 290 1.45 -4.31 -9.03
C TRP A 290 2.05 -4.14 -10.41
N ASP A 291 3.37 -4.00 -10.50
CA ASP A 291 4.11 -4.14 -11.75
C ASP A 291 4.93 -5.43 -11.79
N ASP A 292 5.26 -5.88 -12.99
CA ASP A 292 6.09 -7.05 -13.22
C ASP A 292 7.07 -6.78 -14.35
N ARG A 293 8.35 -6.85 -14.03
CA ARG A 293 9.46 -6.54 -14.92
C ARG A 293 10.24 -7.79 -15.31
N THR A 294 9.74 -8.98 -14.92
CA THR A 294 10.32 -10.24 -15.33
C THR A 294 9.96 -10.57 -16.77
N ILE A 295 10.80 -11.38 -17.41
CA ILE A 295 10.59 -11.89 -18.78
C ILE A 295 9.84 -13.23 -18.71
N GLN A 296 9.81 -13.86 -17.54
CA GLN A 296 9.23 -15.19 -17.36
C GLN A 296 7.70 -15.16 -17.42
N SER A 297 7.08 -14.14 -16.84
CA SER A 297 5.62 -13.97 -16.86
C SER A 297 5.10 -13.56 -18.24
N ASN A 298 5.89 -12.82 -19.02
CA ASN A 298 5.53 -12.42 -20.37
C ASN A 298 6.78 -12.19 -21.27
N PRO A 299 7.24 -13.22 -22.00
CA PRO A 299 8.43 -13.13 -22.84
C PRO A 299 8.35 -12.09 -23.96
N ASP A 300 7.13 -11.77 -24.41
CA ASP A 300 6.88 -10.97 -25.61
C ASP A 300 6.38 -9.54 -25.32
N LYS A 301 5.98 -9.24 -24.07
CA LYS A 301 5.47 -7.91 -23.68
C LYS A 301 5.89 -7.57 -22.25
N LYS A 302 6.83 -6.64 -22.10
CA LYS A 302 7.16 -6.06 -20.78
C LYS A 302 5.96 -5.29 -20.26
N HIS A 303 5.50 -5.62 -19.04
CA HIS A 303 4.44 -4.83 -18.39
C HIS A 303 4.95 -3.42 -18.05
N LYS A 304 4.03 -2.47 -17.94
CA LYS A 304 4.34 -1.09 -17.59
C LYS A 304 4.88 -1.03 -16.15
N PRO A 305 6.08 -0.48 -15.92
CA PRO A 305 6.62 -0.30 -14.57
C PRO A 305 5.89 0.81 -13.80
N ILE A 306 5.79 0.67 -12.48
CA ILE A 306 5.47 1.76 -11.55
C ILE A 306 6.73 2.60 -11.35
N ASN A 307 6.69 3.89 -11.67
CA ASN A 307 7.80 4.84 -11.52
C ASN A 307 7.52 5.82 -10.37
N PRO A 308 8.52 6.62 -9.93
CA PRO A 308 8.31 7.61 -8.87
C PRO A 308 7.15 8.57 -9.13
N MET A 309 6.96 8.99 -10.39
CA MET A 309 5.86 9.91 -10.75
C MET A 309 4.47 9.28 -10.67
N ASP A 310 4.37 7.95 -10.67
CA ASP A 310 3.10 7.22 -10.60
C ASP A 310 2.65 7.05 -9.13
N MET A 311 3.58 7.03 -8.16
CA MET A 311 3.27 6.80 -6.74
C MET A 311 2.30 7.83 -6.13
N PRO A 312 2.48 9.16 -6.35
CA PRO A 312 1.51 10.14 -5.84
C PRO A 312 0.11 9.93 -6.40
N GLU A 313 -0.01 9.45 -7.64
CA GLU A 313 -1.31 9.21 -8.28
C GLU A 313 -2.01 7.98 -7.70
N LEU A 314 -1.28 6.88 -7.47
CA LEU A 314 -1.79 5.69 -6.80
C LEU A 314 -2.33 6.06 -5.40
N LEU A 315 -1.53 6.79 -4.62
CA LEU A 315 -1.92 7.21 -3.28
C LEU A 315 -3.08 8.20 -3.27
N ARG A 316 -3.13 9.11 -4.24
CA ARG A 316 -4.25 10.03 -4.45
C ARG A 316 -5.56 9.29 -4.70
N CYS A 317 -5.49 8.17 -5.42
CA CYS A 317 -6.62 7.30 -5.72
C CYS A 317 -6.98 6.31 -4.61
N GLY A 318 -6.28 6.35 -3.47
CA GLY A 318 -6.54 5.44 -2.36
C GLY A 318 -6.06 4.02 -2.61
N ILE A 319 -5.16 3.82 -3.59
CA ILE A 319 -4.47 2.54 -3.75
C ILE A 319 -3.63 2.32 -2.51
N ASN A 320 -4.07 1.36 -1.72
CA ASN A 320 -3.56 1.13 -0.39
C ASN A 320 -2.60 -0.07 -0.33
N TRP A 321 -2.42 -0.77 -1.45
CA TRP A 321 -1.48 -1.87 -1.57
C TRP A 321 -0.67 -1.84 -2.89
N PRO A 322 0.10 -0.77 -3.16
CA PRO A 322 0.98 -0.73 -4.34
C PRO A 322 2.17 -1.68 -4.14
N ALA A 323 2.35 -2.66 -5.04
CA ALA A 323 3.41 -3.66 -4.99
C ALA A 323 4.44 -3.46 -6.10
N LEU A 324 5.67 -3.17 -5.69
CA LEU A 324 6.75 -2.72 -6.56
C LEU A 324 7.67 -3.88 -6.98
N ASP A 325 8.09 -3.86 -8.23
CA ASP A 325 9.22 -4.64 -8.75
C ASP A 325 10.52 -3.82 -8.72
N MET A 326 11.64 -4.53 -8.63
CA MET A 326 13.02 -4.03 -8.72
C MET A 326 13.36 -3.02 -7.63
N LEU A 327 12.95 -3.28 -6.38
CA LEU A 327 13.22 -2.38 -5.27
C LEU A 327 14.74 -2.29 -4.99
N THR A 328 15.20 -1.07 -4.76
CA THR A 328 16.56 -0.73 -4.32
C THR A 328 16.55 -0.13 -2.91
N PRO A 329 17.68 -0.11 -2.17
CA PRO A 329 17.71 0.46 -0.81
C PRO A 329 17.28 1.93 -0.75
N ASP A 330 17.61 2.68 -1.79
CA ASP A 330 17.45 4.13 -1.98
C ASP A 330 16.41 4.44 -3.08
N ASP A 331 15.39 3.57 -3.20
CA ASP A 331 14.43 3.63 -4.28
C ASP A 331 13.59 4.92 -4.25
N PRO A 332 13.61 5.75 -5.31
CA PRO A 332 12.90 7.04 -5.33
C PRO A 332 11.37 6.90 -5.25
N ARG A 333 10.81 5.70 -5.51
CA ARG A 333 9.38 5.44 -5.34
C ARG A 333 8.96 5.47 -3.87
N LEU A 334 9.86 5.13 -2.95
CA LEU A 334 9.60 5.21 -1.51
C LEU A 334 9.47 6.66 -1.05
N ALA A 335 10.33 7.56 -1.54
CA ALA A 335 10.19 8.99 -1.30
C ALA A 335 8.91 9.54 -1.92
N ALA A 336 8.58 9.14 -3.16
CA ALA A 336 7.37 9.57 -3.84
C ALA A 336 6.07 9.00 -3.22
N ALA A 337 6.18 8.00 -2.34
CA ALA A 337 5.07 7.46 -1.58
C ALA A 337 4.73 8.27 -0.30
N ILE A 338 5.53 9.29 0.02
CA ILE A 338 5.28 10.18 1.14
C ILE A 338 4.21 11.19 0.73
N TRP A 339 3.03 11.10 1.35
CA TRP A 339 1.93 12.05 1.16
C TRP A 339 1.79 13.02 2.33
N SER A 340 2.50 12.77 3.44
CA SER A 340 2.34 13.42 4.74
C SER A 340 3.31 14.59 4.96
N TRP A 341 4.49 14.34 5.53
CA TRP A 341 5.43 15.36 5.99
C TRP A 341 6.19 16.06 4.87
N ALA A 342 6.38 17.37 5.04
CA ALA A 342 7.25 18.16 4.20
C ALA A 342 8.73 17.78 4.42
N PRO A 343 9.61 17.95 3.40
CA PRO A 343 11.05 17.74 3.54
C PRO A 343 11.63 18.36 4.81
N ASP A 344 12.45 17.59 5.52
CA ASP A 344 13.11 17.96 6.77
C ASP A 344 12.17 18.20 7.98
N TYR A 345 10.88 17.86 7.87
CA TYR A 345 9.94 17.84 8.99
C TYR A 345 9.65 16.40 9.45
N PRO A 346 9.23 16.20 10.72
CA PRO A 346 9.17 17.18 11.79
C PRO A 346 10.56 17.66 12.25
N ARG A 347 10.67 18.96 12.57
CA ARG A 347 11.88 19.59 13.11
C ARG A 347 11.89 19.54 14.62
N GLN A 348 13.06 19.28 15.21
CA GLN A 348 13.21 19.18 16.66
C GLN A 348 12.94 20.52 17.37
N GLU A 349 13.34 21.62 16.76
CA GLU A 349 13.10 23.00 17.23
C GLU A 349 11.72 23.55 16.85
N GLY A 350 10.94 22.80 16.06
CA GLY A 350 9.56 23.13 15.76
C GLY A 350 8.64 22.89 16.96
N GLY A 351 7.38 23.29 16.82
CA GLY A 351 6.40 23.04 17.88
C GLY A 351 5.82 21.63 17.83
N ARG A 352 4.73 21.41 18.56
CA ARG A 352 4.16 20.07 18.78
C ARG A 352 2.89 19.79 17.98
N CYS A 353 2.42 20.74 17.17
CA CYS A 353 1.19 20.59 16.41
C CYS A 353 1.46 20.66 14.92
N ALA A 354 0.82 19.79 14.13
CA ALA A 354 0.99 19.74 12.70
C ALA A 354 0.01 20.66 11.97
N ILE A 355 0.52 21.37 10.97
CA ILE A 355 -0.25 22.01 9.91
C ILE A 355 0.01 21.27 8.60
N TYR A 356 -0.95 21.32 7.67
CA TYR A 356 -0.68 21.17 6.25
C TYR A 356 -0.33 22.55 5.65
N LYS A 357 0.79 22.62 4.94
CA LYS A 357 1.20 23.77 4.13
C LYS A 357 1.12 23.40 2.65
N ASP A 358 0.46 24.25 1.86
CA ASP A 358 0.15 23.94 0.46
C ASP A 358 1.41 23.66 -0.37
N SER A 359 1.34 22.61 -1.20
CA SER A 359 2.44 22.11 -2.02
C SER A 359 3.70 21.65 -1.26
N GLU A 360 3.75 21.78 0.07
CA GLU A 360 4.90 21.40 0.90
C GLU A 360 4.65 20.12 1.73
N GLY A 361 3.47 19.98 2.34
CA GLY A 361 3.15 18.85 3.23
C GLY A 361 2.99 19.26 4.70
N PHE A 362 3.12 18.31 5.62
CA PHE A 362 3.00 18.60 7.06
C PHE A 362 4.25 19.29 7.62
N GLN A 363 4.02 20.28 8.46
CA GLN A 363 5.05 20.98 9.22
C GLN A 363 4.62 21.06 10.69
N ASN A 364 5.56 20.91 11.62
CA ASN A 364 5.28 21.06 13.04
C ASN A 364 5.58 22.49 13.50
N ILE A 365 4.55 23.14 14.05
CA ILE A 365 4.59 24.51 14.56
C ILE A 365 4.09 24.56 16.00
N ASP A 366 4.30 25.69 16.67
CA ASP A 366 3.81 25.91 18.03
C ASP A 366 2.27 25.90 18.04
N CYS A 367 1.69 25.11 18.95
CA CYS A 367 0.25 24.87 19.05
C CYS A 367 -0.54 26.14 19.36
N ASP A 368 0.12 27.12 20.00
CA ASP A 368 -0.46 28.43 20.35
C ASP A 368 -0.38 29.44 19.20
N GLN A 369 0.23 29.07 18.07
CA GLN A 369 0.18 29.91 16.87
C GLN A 369 -1.25 30.02 16.36
N THR A 370 -1.56 31.20 15.84
CA THR A 370 -2.86 31.47 15.25
C THR A 370 -2.77 31.33 13.73
N ILE A 371 -3.48 30.36 13.16
CA ILE A 371 -3.66 30.24 11.70
C ILE A 371 -5.15 30.30 11.36
N ARG A 372 -5.49 30.27 10.06
CA ARG A 372 -6.80 30.69 9.55
C ARG A 372 -7.71 29.58 9.03
N ALA A 373 -7.34 28.31 9.22
CA ALA A 373 -8.16 27.19 8.77
C ALA A 373 -7.89 25.89 9.52
N TYR A 374 -8.90 25.01 9.48
CA TYR A 374 -8.90 23.69 10.13
C TYR A 374 -9.48 22.65 9.18
N ALA A 375 -8.86 21.47 9.13
CA ALA A 375 -9.40 20.29 8.45
C ALA A 375 -10.43 19.61 9.36
N CYS A 376 -11.64 19.46 8.84
CA CYS A 376 -12.76 18.84 9.54
C CYS A 376 -13.23 17.61 8.77
N GLN A 377 -13.56 16.54 9.48
CA GLN A 377 -14.10 15.32 8.90
C GLN A 377 -15.49 15.03 9.47
N ASP A 378 -16.42 14.70 8.57
CA ASP A 378 -17.75 14.24 8.93
C ASP A 378 -17.70 12.86 9.60
N GLU A 379 -18.44 12.66 10.68
CA GLU A 379 -18.43 11.43 11.46
C GLU A 379 -18.91 10.21 10.65
N LEU A 380 -19.99 10.37 9.87
CA LEU A 380 -20.65 9.26 9.16
C LEU A 380 -20.06 9.03 7.77
N SER A 381 -20.03 10.07 6.94
CA SER A 381 -19.57 9.96 5.54
C SER A 381 -18.06 9.96 5.41
N ARG A 382 -17.33 10.32 6.48
CA ARG A 382 -15.86 10.45 6.51
C ARG A 382 -15.32 11.49 5.53
N ALA A 383 -16.18 12.32 4.95
CA ALA A 383 -15.81 13.37 4.00
C ALA A 383 -15.04 14.50 4.70
N PHE A 384 -14.04 15.06 4.02
CA PHE A 384 -13.29 16.21 4.52
C PHE A 384 -13.86 17.54 4.03
N LYS A 385 -13.78 18.55 4.90
CA LYS A 385 -13.97 19.97 4.59
C LYS A 385 -12.87 20.79 5.25
N VAL A 386 -12.62 21.99 4.73
CA VAL A 386 -11.80 23.00 5.40
C VAL A 386 -12.67 24.17 5.83
N VAL A 387 -12.64 24.50 7.12
CA VAL A 387 -13.35 25.66 7.69
C VAL A 387 -12.38 26.82 7.89
N ARG A 388 -12.84 28.06 7.66
CA ARG A 388 -12.04 29.27 7.81
C ARG A 388 -12.34 29.96 9.14
N MET A 389 -11.57 29.61 10.16
CA MET A 389 -11.60 30.24 11.47
C MET A 389 -10.17 30.59 11.87
N THR A 390 -10.01 31.68 12.61
CA THR A 390 -8.70 32.13 13.07
C THR A 390 -8.52 31.72 14.53
N GLY A 391 -7.51 30.90 14.82
CA GLY A 391 -7.24 30.46 16.19
C GLY A 391 -6.09 29.46 16.32
N THR A 392 -5.97 28.93 17.53
CA THR A 392 -4.95 27.94 17.93
C THR A 392 -5.36 26.52 17.58
N TRP A 393 -4.44 25.55 17.70
CA TRP A 393 -4.74 24.15 17.40
C TRP A 393 -5.89 23.60 18.27
N GLN A 394 -5.91 23.95 19.57
CA GLN A 394 -6.90 23.45 20.54
C GLN A 394 -8.35 23.84 20.22
N GLU A 395 -8.56 24.89 19.42
CA GLU A 395 -9.91 25.34 19.05
C GLU A 395 -10.50 24.57 17.88
N GLY A 396 -9.73 23.67 17.25
CA GLY A 396 -10.13 23.00 16.03
C GLY A 396 -11.46 22.27 16.13
N GLU A 397 -11.66 21.48 17.19
CA GLU A 397 -12.89 20.71 17.38
C GLU A 397 -14.12 21.63 17.46
N ARG A 398 -14.02 22.65 18.32
CA ARG A 398 -15.07 23.67 18.48
C ARG A 398 -15.36 24.38 17.16
N PHE A 399 -14.35 24.72 16.38
CA PHE A 399 -14.55 25.42 15.10
C PHE A 399 -15.14 24.53 14.02
N CYS A 400 -14.73 23.26 13.95
CA CYS A 400 -15.35 22.29 13.05
C CYS A 400 -16.84 22.14 13.35
N GLN A 401 -17.19 21.92 14.62
CA GLN A 401 -18.58 21.77 15.03
C GLN A 401 -19.41 23.05 14.83
N PHE A 402 -18.84 24.21 15.12
CA PHE A 402 -19.51 25.51 14.98
C PHE A 402 -19.81 25.87 13.53
N VAL A 403 -18.87 25.62 12.61
CA VAL A 403 -19.01 26.04 11.20
C VAL A 403 -19.68 24.97 10.33
N ALA A 404 -19.36 23.70 10.55
CA ALA A 404 -19.80 22.61 9.68
C ALA A 404 -20.96 21.78 10.26
N GLY A 405 -21.21 21.84 11.57
CA GLY A 405 -22.28 21.12 12.27
C GLY A 405 -21.74 20.13 13.32
N SER A 406 -22.59 19.68 14.25
CA SER A 406 -22.19 18.84 15.40
C SER A 406 -21.44 17.55 15.02
N ASP A 407 -21.72 17.02 13.84
CA ASP A 407 -21.19 15.73 13.38
C ASP A 407 -19.83 15.89 12.66
N TRP A 408 -19.25 17.10 12.68
CA TRP A 408 -17.96 17.42 12.07
C TRP A 408 -16.88 17.61 13.13
N HIS A 409 -15.85 16.78 13.04
CA HIS A 409 -14.75 16.75 14.01
C HIS A 409 -13.46 17.29 13.42
N PHE A 410 -12.61 17.86 14.25
CA PHE A 410 -11.27 18.25 13.87
C PHE A 410 -10.42 17.01 13.61
N ALA A 411 -9.88 16.91 12.39
CA ALA A 411 -9.30 15.68 11.89
C ALA A 411 -8.05 15.91 11.03
N ALA A 412 -7.12 14.98 11.12
CA ALA A 412 -6.02 14.77 10.18
C ALA A 412 -6.40 13.64 9.19
N PRO A 413 -6.01 13.78 7.91
CA PRO A 413 -6.16 12.70 6.94
C PRO A 413 -5.25 11.52 7.29
N ILE A 414 -5.75 10.30 7.11
CA ILE A 414 -5.02 9.08 7.48
C ILE A 414 -4.38 8.34 6.28
N ASN A 415 -4.66 8.77 5.05
CA ASN A 415 -4.04 8.23 3.85
C ASN A 415 -3.95 9.29 2.73
N GLY A 416 -3.29 8.94 1.63
CA GLY A 416 -3.08 9.84 0.48
C GLY A 416 -4.38 10.35 -0.15
N ALA A 417 -5.43 9.53 -0.19
CA ALA A 417 -6.73 9.93 -0.75
C ALA A 417 -7.42 10.98 0.12
N GLN A 418 -7.45 10.77 1.44
CA GLN A 418 -7.97 11.75 2.38
C GLN A 418 -7.13 13.03 2.39
N MET A 419 -5.81 12.91 2.28
CA MET A 419 -4.94 14.08 2.15
C MET A 419 -5.28 14.87 0.89
N ASN A 420 -5.52 14.20 -0.24
CA ASN A 420 -5.99 14.86 -1.45
C ASN A 420 -7.36 15.54 -1.27
N ALA A 421 -8.28 14.95 -0.50
CA ALA A 421 -9.55 15.61 -0.16
C ALA A 421 -9.33 16.90 0.66
N VAL A 422 -8.41 16.90 1.63
CA VAL A 422 -8.00 18.11 2.38
C VAL A 422 -7.39 19.16 1.45
N LYS A 423 -6.49 18.76 0.53
CA LYS A 423 -5.88 19.67 -0.45
C LYS A 423 -6.93 20.36 -1.32
N ASN A 424 -7.87 19.59 -1.87
CA ASN A 424 -8.96 20.12 -2.68
C ASN A 424 -9.84 21.08 -1.88
N ALA A 425 -10.26 20.69 -0.67
CA ALA A 425 -11.11 21.52 0.18
C ALA A 425 -10.39 22.81 0.64
N ALA A 426 -9.08 22.79 0.85
CA ALA A 426 -8.28 23.98 1.15
C ALA A 426 -8.21 24.94 -0.05
N SER A 427 -7.94 24.38 -1.24
CA SER A 427 -7.88 25.12 -2.51
C SER A 427 -9.21 25.80 -2.85
N GLU A 428 -10.34 25.09 -2.70
CA GLU A 428 -11.70 25.65 -2.88
C GLU A 428 -11.99 26.84 -1.95
N ARG A 429 -11.29 26.92 -0.81
CA ARG A 429 -11.42 28.00 0.18
C ARG A 429 -10.32 29.06 0.07
N ASN A 430 -9.40 28.93 -0.88
CA ASN A 430 -8.22 29.78 -1.05
C ASN A 430 -7.40 29.89 0.25
N VAL A 431 -7.12 28.74 0.88
CA VAL A 431 -6.28 28.66 2.09
C VAL A 431 -5.06 27.82 1.80
N ASP A 432 -3.89 28.33 2.15
CA ASP A 432 -2.59 27.69 1.93
C ASP A 432 -2.07 26.95 3.18
N THR A 433 -2.68 27.15 4.35
CA THR A 433 -2.21 26.63 5.63
C THR A 433 -3.40 26.16 6.47
N VAL A 434 -3.42 24.89 6.85
CA VAL A 434 -4.57 24.25 7.50
C VAL A 434 -4.12 23.48 8.73
N TRP A 435 -4.76 23.69 9.88
CA TRP A 435 -4.54 22.87 11.07
C TRP A 435 -5.06 21.47 10.78
N VAL A 436 -4.30 20.45 11.17
CA VAL A 436 -4.72 19.05 11.14
C VAL A 436 -4.63 18.47 12.56
N ASN A 437 -5.55 17.57 12.92
CA ASN A 437 -5.54 16.94 14.25
C ASN A 437 -4.44 15.87 14.33
N TYR A 438 -3.20 16.33 14.36
CA TYR A 438 -2.00 15.53 14.46
C TYR A 438 -0.98 16.28 15.31
N ALA A 439 -0.69 15.77 16.50
CA ALA A 439 0.11 16.47 17.50
C ALA A 439 0.99 15.51 18.30
N MET A 440 2.12 16.02 18.77
CA MET A 440 3.05 15.30 19.63
C MET A 440 2.59 15.37 21.09
N ASN A 441 2.45 14.22 21.72
CA ASN A 441 2.06 14.11 23.13
C ASN A 441 3.23 14.39 24.08
N ALA A 442 2.98 14.32 25.40
CA ALA A 442 3.98 14.61 26.43
C ALA A 442 5.21 13.68 26.38
N GLU A 443 5.04 12.44 25.92
CA GLU A 443 6.11 11.45 25.75
C GLU A 443 6.90 11.61 24.43
N GLY A 444 6.59 12.64 23.64
CA GLY A 444 7.27 12.89 22.37
C GLY A 444 6.76 12.04 21.21
N LYS A 445 5.62 11.36 21.35
CA LYS A 445 5.00 10.54 20.30
C LYS A 445 3.93 11.32 19.56
N TRP A 446 3.95 11.26 18.23
CA TRP A 446 2.90 11.84 17.40
C TRP A 446 1.61 11.03 17.50
N ARG A 447 0.47 11.72 17.65
CA ARG A 447 -0.87 11.16 17.80
C ARG A 447 -1.81 11.80 16.80
N THR A 448 -2.48 10.96 16.02
CA THR A 448 -3.45 11.37 15.01
C THR A 448 -4.84 11.24 15.56
N ASN A 449 -5.67 12.26 15.36
CA ASN A 449 -7.09 12.26 15.68
C ASN A 449 -7.37 11.88 17.14
N ALA A 450 -6.46 12.21 18.05
CA ALA A 450 -6.69 12.03 19.47
C ALA A 450 -7.89 12.89 19.87
N ARG A 451 -8.86 12.27 20.53
CA ARG A 451 -9.98 12.96 21.18
C ARG A 451 -9.62 12.98 22.67
N ASP A 452 -9.56 14.17 23.25
CA ASP A 452 -9.37 14.34 24.70
C ASP A 452 -10.54 13.73 25.50
#